data_AF-A0A1L5F3Y3-F1
#
_entry.id   AF-A0A1L5F3Y3-F1
#
_cell.length_a   1.000
_cell.length_b   1.000
_cell.length_c   1.000
_cell.angle_alpha   90.00
_cell.angle_beta   90.00
_cell.angle_gamma   90.00
#
_symmetry.space_group_name_H-M   'P 1'
#
loop_
_entity.id
_entity.type
_entity.pdbx_description
1 polymer ?
#
loop_
_entity_poly.entity_id
_entity_poly.type
_entity_poly.pdbx_seq_one_letter_code
_entity_poly.pdbx_strand_id
1 'polypeptide(L)'
;MEENICSVFSKISGIIVRISEFRGVPIISENGQVDKNKVMQVMLKNLGELTAEEKQILEYAKIVLGEDEYKKIKETIFTYEEARKYINCTTLGMVVGLKTYFPNEISNLPKQITYEKDGYIYTYVLTENSPLTFNGVEFPDDDIITKDGGVISNKLYPEMR
;
A
#
# COMPACT_ATOMS: atom_id res chain seq x y z
N MET A 1 -27.74 -3.87 26.71
CA MET A 1 -27.81 -3.22 25.39
C MET A 1 -26.75 -3.74 24.41
N GLU A 2 -25.97 -4.78 24.76
CA GLU A 2 -24.97 -5.43 23.86
C GLU A 2 -25.55 -6.56 22.99
N GLU A 3 -26.72 -7.12 23.35
CA GLU A 3 -27.30 -8.29 22.65
C GLU A 3 -27.78 -7.99 21.23
N ASN A 4 -28.11 -6.73 20.91
CA ASN A 4 -28.69 -6.38 19.61
C ASN A 4 -27.63 -6.20 18.49
N ILE A 5 -26.43 -5.72 18.81
CA ILE A 5 -25.39 -5.50 17.77
C ILE A 5 -24.84 -6.85 17.30
N CYS A 6 -24.57 -7.78 18.23
CA CYS A 6 -24.10 -9.13 17.91
C CYS A 6 -25.14 -9.95 17.12
N SER A 7 -26.44 -9.81 17.45
CA SER A 7 -27.55 -10.50 16.77
C SER A 7 -27.72 -10.08 15.31
N VAL A 8 -27.58 -8.78 15.02
CA VAL A 8 -27.62 -8.25 13.66
C VAL A 8 -26.36 -8.68 12.88
N PHE A 9 -25.21 -8.74 13.55
CA PHE A 9 -23.92 -9.12 12.94
C PHE A 9 -23.85 -10.59 12.50
N SER A 10 -24.30 -11.53 13.33
CA SER A 10 -24.32 -12.96 12.99
C SER A 10 -25.25 -13.26 11.81
N LYS A 11 -26.29 -12.44 11.61
CA LYS A 11 -27.23 -12.60 10.48
C LYS A 11 -26.69 -12.09 9.15
N ILE A 12 -25.85 -11.04 9.16
CA ILE A 12 -25.32 -10.43 7.92
C ILE A 12 -24.07 -11.15 7.42
N SER A 13 -23.20 -11.61 8.33
CA SER A 13 -21.86 -12.11 7.98
C SER A 13 -21.76 -13.62 7.79
N GLY A 14 -22.74 -14.41 8.22
CA GLY A 14 -22.64 -15.88 8.23
C GLY A 14 -21.57 -16.43 9.20
N ILE A 15 -20.87 -15.56 9.93
CA ILE A 15 -19.87 -15.91 10.93
C ILE A 15 -20.60 -16.32 12.21
N ILE A 16 -20.52 -17.60 12.55
CA ILE A 16 -21.14 -18.22 13.75
C ILE A 16 -20.35 -17.84 15.03
N VAL A 17 -19.14 -17.31 14.87
CA VAL A 17 -18.22 -16.98 15.97
C VAL A 17 -18.63 -15.66 16.61
N ARG A 18 -18.72 -15.62 17.94
CA ARG A 18 -19.12 -14.41 18.67
C ARG A 18 -18.06 -13.32 18.48
N ILE A 19 -18.50 -12.07 18.24
CA ILE A 19 -17.65 -10.86 18.27
C ILE A 19 -16.78 -10.82 19.53
N SER A 20 -17.23 -11.38 20.66
CA SER A 20 -16.45 -11.47 21.89
C SER A 20 -15.12 -12.22 21.76
N GLU A 21 -15.00 -13.14 20.81
CA GLU A 21 -13.72 -13.84 20.52
C GLU A 21 -12.74 -12.93 19.76
N PHE A 22 -13.26 -11.94 19.01
CA PHE A 22 -12.46 -10.92 18.32
C PHE A 22 -12.16 -9.69 19.18
N ARG A 23 -12.86 -9.49 20.31
CA ARG A 23 -12.63 -8.35 21.23
C ARG A 23 -11.20 -8.30 21.80
N GLY A 24 -10.46 -9.42 21.76
CA GLY A 24 -9.05 -9.48 22.16
C GLY A 24 -8.05 -9.21 21.02
N VAL A 25 -8.53 -9.02 19.79
CA VAL A 25 -7.67 -8.85 18.61
C VAL A 25 -7.47 -7.36 18.36
N PRO A 26 -6.22 -6.86 18.29
CA PRO A 26 -5.93 -5.44 18.24
C PRO A 26 -6.45 -4.72 16.98
N ILE A 27 -6.94 -5.45 15.97
CA ILE A 27 -7.38 -4.95 14.65
C ILE A 27 -8.79 -4.36 14.71
N ILE A 28 -9.61 -4.75 15.69
CA ILE A 28 -11.01 -4.35 15.80
C ILE A 28 -11.19 -3.63 17.12
N SER A 29 -11.64 -2.38 17.05
CA SER A 29 -11.95 -1.60 18.25
C SER A 29 -13.31 -2.01 18.84
N GLU A 30 -13.55 -1.61 20.08
CA GLU A 30 -14.78 -1.97 20.83
C GLU A 30 -16.08 -1.54 20.14
N ASN A 31 -16.02 -0.53 19.25
CA ASN A 31 -17.16 -0.04 18.47
C ASN A 31 -17.34 -0.75 17.11
N GLY A 32 -16.53 -1.78 16.81
CA GLY A 32 -16.57 -2.54 15.56
C GLY A 32 -15.84 -1.89 14.39
N GLN A 33 -15.10 -0.79 14.60
CA GLN A 33 -14.24 -0.21 13.57
C GLN A 33 -12.98 -1.05 13.37
N VAL A 34 -12.60 -1.24 12.11
CA VAL A 34 -11.41 -1.96 11.69
C VAL A 34 -10.25 -0.99 11.49
N ASP A 35 -9.11 -1.28 12.13
CA ASP A 35 -7.85 -0.57 11.93
C ASP A 35 -7.20 -1.00 10.61
N LYS A 36 -7.32 -0.15 9.57
CA LYS A 36 -6.78 -0.40 8.23
C LYS A 36 -5.27 -0.66 8.24
N ASN A 37 -4.51 -0.03 9.13
CA ASN A 37 -3.06 -0.22 9.21
C ASN A 37 -2.72 -1.63 9.70
N LYS A 38 -3.49 -2.15 10.66
CA LYS A 38 -3.29 -3.52 11.14
C LYS A 38 -3.77 -4.57 10.14
N VAL A 39 -4.84 -4.30 9.39
CA VAL A 39 -5.25 -5.16 8.27
C VAL A 39 -4.12 -5.27 7.25
N MET A 40 -3.51 -4.14 6.88
CA MET A 40 -2.36 -4.11 5.98
C MET A 40 -1.17 -4.91 6.54
N GLN A 41 -0.85 -4.78 7.83
CA GLN A 41 0.21 -5.57 8.47
C GLN A 41 -0.04 -7.08 8.40
N VAL A 42 -1.28 -7.53 8.61
CA VAL A 42 -1.62 -8.97 8.47
C VAL A 42 -1.51 -9.40 7.01
N MET A 43 -1.98 -8.60 6.06
CA MET A 43 -1.86 -8.92 4.63
C MET A 43 -0.42 -8.93 4.10
N LEU A 44 0.49 -8.18 4.72
CA LEU A 44 1.92 -8.17 4.38
C LEU A 44 2.63 -9.45 4.81
N LYS A 45 2.07 -10.21 5.76
CA LYS A 45 2.58 -11.55 6.07
C LYS A 45 2.35 -12.46 4.88
N ASN A 46 3.26 -13.42 4.68
CA ASN A 46 3.06 -14.45 3.66
C ASN A 46 1.68 -15.11 3.86
N LEU A 47 0.83 -15.08 2.84
CA LEU A 47 -0.52 -15.67 2.88
C LEU A 47 -0.51 -17.16 3.28
N GLY A 48 0.59 -17.87 2.98
CA GLY A 48 0.81 -19.26 3.37
C GLY A 48 1.16 -19.46 4.85
N GLU A 49 1.59 -18.42 5.54
CA GLU A 49 2.01 -18.44 6.95
C GLU A 49 0.96 -17.86 7.90
N LEU A 50 -0.16 -17.35 7.36
CA LEU A 50 -1.25 -16.83 8.17
C LEU A 50 -1.88 -17.92 9.04
N THR A 51 -2.03 -17.61 10.32
CA THR A 51 -2.76 -18.46 11.25
C THR A 51 -4.25 -18.54 10.87
N ALA A 52 -4.97 -19.53 11.40
CA ALA A 52 -6.41 -19.63 11.20
C ALA A 52 -7.15 -18.36 11.69
N GLU A 53 -6.69 -17.78 12.79
CA GLU A 53 -7.24 -16.54 13.36
C GLU A 53 -7.01 -15.35 12.42
N GLU A 54 -5.79 -15.20 11.88
CA GLU A 54 -5.47 -14.10 10.96
C GLU A 54 -6.29 -14.16 9.66
N LYS A 55 -6.55 -15.36 9.15
CA LYS A 55 -7.43 -15.56 7.99
C LYS A 55 -8.86 -15.11 8.29
N GLN A 56 -9.39 -15.47 9.45
CA GLN A 56 -10.72 -15.03 9.90
C GLN A 56 -10.79 -13.51 10.09
N ILE A 57 -9.73 -12.89 10.63
CA ILE A 57 -9.66 -11.44 10.79
C ILE A 57 -9.66 -10.72 9.44
N LEU A 58 -8.93 -11.22 8.44
CA LEU A 58 -8.95 -10.66 7.09
C LEU A 58 -10.32 -10.80 6.42
N GLU A 59 -10.99 -11.94 6.60
CA GLU A 59 -12.33 -12.17 6.08
C GLU A 59 -13.36 -11.22 6.73
N TYR A 60 -13.26 -11.02 8.05
CA TYR A 60 -14.06 -10.04 8.77
C TYR A 60 -13.78 -8.61 8.29
N ALA A 61 -12.51 -8.24 8.16
CA ALA A 61 -12.11 -6.92 7.67
C ALA A 61 -12.68 -6.66 6.26
N LYS A 62 -12.73 -7.68 5.40
CA LYS A 62 -13.36 -7.58 4.07
C LYS A 62 -14.87 -7.27 4.18
N ILE A 63 -15.58 -7.94 5.08
CA ILE A 63 -17.02 -7.72 5.28
C ILE A 63 -17.31 -6.32 5.81
N VAL A 64 -16.55 -5.86 6.81
CA VAL A 64 -16.80 -4.56 7.46
C VAL A 64 -16.37 -3.37 6.60
N LEU A 65 -15.21 -3.46 5.95
CA LEU A 65 -14.74 -2.40 5.04
C LEU A 65 -15.56 -2.37 3.75
N GLY A 66 -16.16 -3.50 3.36
CA GLY A 66 -16.74 -3.71 2.04
C GLY A 66 -15.67 -4.09 1.01
N GLU A 67 -16.13 -4.71 -0.07
CA GLU A 67 -15.25 -5.30 -1.08
C GLU A 67 -14.36 -4.26 -1.77
N ASP A 68 -14.89 -3.08 -2.07
CA ASP A 68 -14.16 -1.99 -2.74
C ASP A 68 -13.01 -1.44 -1.89
N GLU A 69 -13.27 -1.11 -0.63
CA GLU A 69 -12.24 -0.56 0.28
C GLU A 69 -11.18 -1.61 0.63
N TYR A 70 -11.59 -2.85 0.86
CA TYR A 70 -10.66 -3.95 1.09
C TYR A 70 -9.77 -4.20 -0.14
N LYS A 71 -10.35 -4.12 -1.34
CA LYS A 71 -9.61 -4.25 -2.60
C LYS A 71 -8.57 -3.15 -2.76
N LYS A 72 -8.91 -1.89 -2.45
CA LYS A 72 -7.95 -0.76 -2.48
C LYS A 72 -6.73 -1.02 -1.59
N ILE A 73 -6.93 -1.51 -0.36
CA ILE A 73 -5.81 -1.85 0.54
C ILE A 73 -4.95 -2.94 -0.08
N LYS A 74 -5.60 -4.02 -0.56
CA LYS A 74 -4.91 -5.16 -1.17
C LYS A 74 -4.09 -4.78 -2.41
N GLU A 75 -4.60 -3.88 -3.24
CA GLU A 75 -3.91 -3.38 -4.45
C GLU A 75 -2.63 -2.58 -4.15
N THR A 76 -2.44 -2.12 -2.91
CA THR A 76 -1.22 -1.43 -2.48
C THR A 76 -0.17 -2.36 -1.91
N ILE A 77 -0.47 -3.64 -1.71
CA ILE A 77 0.40 -4.60 -1.02
C ILE A 77 1.09 -5.50 -2.04
N PHE A 78 2.41 -5.56 -1.95
CA PHE A 78 3.27 -6.27 -2.90
C PHE A 78 4.26 -7.15 -2.15
N THR A 79 4.67 -8.25 -2.79
CA THR A 79 5.90 -8.93 -2.39
C THR A 79 7.11 -8.06 -2.73
N TYR A 80 8.23 -8.25 -2.03
CA TYR A 80 9.47 -7.55 -2.34
C TYR A 80 9.89 -7.71 -3.83
N GLU A 81 9.72 -8.92 -4.38
CA GLU A 81 10.08 -9.22 -5.78
C GLU A 81 9.16 -8.55 -6.80
N GLU A 82 7.90 -8.28 -6.45
CA GLU A 82 7.01 -7.47 -7.28
C GLU A 82 7.34 -5.98 -7.14
N ALA A 83 7.52 -5.51 -5.91
CA ALA A 83 7.79 -4.11 -5.60
C ALA A 83 9.05 -3.59 -6.30
N ARG A 84 10.15 -4.36 -6.29
CA ARG A 84 11.42 -3.97 -6.95
C ARG A 84 11.29 -3.70 -8.45
N LYS A 85 10.29 -4.26 -9.15
CA LYS A 85 10.08 -4.03 -10.60
C LYS A 85 9.62 -2.60 -10.88
N TYR A 86 8.95 -2.01 -9.89
CA TYR A 86 8.46 -0.65 -9.94
C TYR A 86 9.44 0.34 -9.31
N ILE A 87 10.20 -0.10 -8.30
CA ILE A 87 11.06 0.78 -7.51
C ILE A 87 12.47 0.88 -8.10
N ASN A 88 13.06 -0.23 -8.55
CA ASN A 88 14.48 -0.28 -8.91
C ASN A 88 14.70 -0.12 -10.41
N CYS A 89 15.68 0.72 -10.75
CA CYS A 89 16.31 0.70 -12.06
C CYS A 89 17.37 -0.41 -12.08
N THR A 90 17.23 -1.38 -12.98
CA THR A 90 18.17 -2.49 -13.13
C THR A 90 18.86 -2.45 -14.49
N THR A 91 20.19 -2.55 -14.48
CA THR A 91 21.02 -2.66 -15.69
C THR A 91 21.93 -3.86 -15.53
N LEU A 92 21.94 -4.77 -16.52
CA LEU A 92 22.73 -6.02 -16.49
C LEU A 92 22.52 -6.84 -15.20
N GLY A 93 21.31 -6.83 -14.65
CA GLY A 93 20.96 -7.53 -13.41
C GLY A 93 21.38 -6.81 -12.12
N MET A 94 22.06 -5.67 -12.20
CA MET A 94 22.46 -4.85 -11.05
C MET A 94 21.49 -3.71 -10.82
N VAL A 95 21.15 -3.44 -9.56
CA VAL A 95 20.37 -2.24 -9.18
C VAL A 95 21.29 -1.03 -9.26
N VAL A 96 20.97 -0.10 -10.15
CA VAL A 96 21.77 1.11 -10.42
C VAL A 96 21.14 2.39 -9.86
N GLY A 97 19.95 2.27 -9.26
CA GLY A 97 19.25 3.38 -8.63
C GLY A 97 17.75 3.15 -8.55
N LEU A 98 17.02 4.21 -8.21
CA LEU A 98 15.56 4.23 -8.28
C LEU A 98 15.11 4.40 -9.74
N LYS A 99 13.97 3.81 -10.06
CA LYS A 99 13.35 3.92 -11.38
C LYS A 99 12.72 5.30 -11.51
N THR A 100 12.94 5.96 -12.64
CA THR A 100 12.21 7.17 -12.99
C THR A 100 11.18 6.83 -14.06
N TYR A 101 10.03 7.51 -14.02
CA TYR A 101 8.96 7.33 -14.99
C TYR A 101 8.66 8.62 -15.72
N PHE A 102 8.38 8.51 -17.02
CA PHE A 102 7.83 9.62 -17.79
C PHE A 102 6.33 9.79 -17.49
N PRO A 103 5.78 11.01 -17.57
CA PRO A 103 4.36 11.26 -17.27
C PRO A 103 3.37 10.39 -18.07
N ASN A 104 3.70 10.00 -19.29
CA ASN A 104 2.86 9.13 -20.11
C ASN A 104 2.90 7.64 -19.69
N GLU A 105 3.85 7.22 -18.86
CA GLU A 105 4.04 5.84 -18.42
C GLU A 105 3.27 5.50 -17.12
N ILE A 106 2.74 6.51 -16.41
CA ILE A 106 2.27 6.35 -15.01
C ILE A 106 0.80 6.00 -14.84
N SER A 107 -0.01 6.07 -15.90
CA SER A 107 -1.47 5.90 -15.82
C SER A 107 -1.86 4.52 -15.30
N ASN A 108 -1.09 3.49 -15.66
CA ASN A 108 -1.32 2.10 -15.28
C ASN A 108 -0.39 1.63 -14.13
N LEU A 109 0.37 2.52 -13.51
CA LEU A 109 1.28 2.17 -12.42
C LEU A 109 0.58 2.25 -11.05
N PRO A 110 0.97 1.37 -10.10
CA PRO A 110 0.51 1.50 -8.73
C PRO A 110 1.00 2.83 -8.15
N LYS A 111 0.05 3.61 -7.59
CA LYS A 111 0.35 4.91 -6.98
C LYS A 111 1.01 4.79 -5.61
N GLN A 112 0.76 3.67 -4.92
CA GLN A 112 1.38 3.31 -3.66
C GLN A 112 1.77 1.84 -3.70
N ILE A 113 2.97 1.54 -3.19
CA ILE A 113 3.54 0.21 -3.11
C ILE A 113 4.00 0.02 -1.67
N THR A 114 3.43 -0.95 -0.98
CA THR A 114 3.79 -1.33 0.39
C THR A 114 4.27 -2.78 0.38
N TYR A 115 5.46 -3.02 0.94
CA TYR A 115 6.00 -4.37 1.06
C TYR A 115 6.75 -4.54 2.38
N GLU A 116 6.86 -5.78 2.84
CA GLU A 116 7.68 -6.15 3.99
C GLU A 116 9.01 -6.74 3.50
N LYS A 117 10.10 -6.38 4.17
CA LYS A 117 11.41 -6.98 3.98
C LYS A 117 12.23 -6.87 5.26
N ASP A 118 12.82 -7.99 5.68
CA ASP A 118 13.74 -8.08 6.82
C ASP A 118 13.15 -7.55 8.15
N GLY A 119 11.84 -7.71 8.34
CA GLY A 119 11.08 -7.24 9.50
C GLY A 119 10.62 -5.78 9.41
N TYR A 120 10.89 -5.09 8.30
CA TYR A 120 10.53 -3.69 8.10
C TYR A 120 9.47 -3.55 7.01
N ILE A 121 8.53 -2.63 7.22
CA ILE A 121 7.51 -2.27 6.24
C ILE A 121 7.98 -1.01 5.50
N TYR A 122 8.02 -1.10 4.18
CA TYR A 122 8.41 -0.02 3.29
C TYR A 122 7.19 0.44 2.51
N THR A 123 6.92 1.74 2.51
CA THR A 123 5.88 2.35 1.68
C THR A 123 6.50 3.33 0.70
N TYR A 124 6.33 3.05 -0.58
CA TYR A 124 6.69 3.93 -1.67
C TYR A 124 5.44 4.57 -2.25
N VAL A 125 5.51 5.88 -2.47
CA VAL A 125 4.46 6.63 -3.17
C VAL A 125 5.05 7.12 -4.49
N LEU A 126 4.29 6.96 -5.57
CA LEU A 126 4.65 7.55 -6.85
C LEU A 126 4.27 9.03 -6.81
N THR A 127 5.26 9.89 -6.65
CA THR A 127 5.08 11.34 -6.54
C THR A 127 5.36 12.02 -7.87
N GLU A 128 4.47 12.92 -8.29
CA GLU A 128 4.69 13.78 -9.45
C GLU A 128 5.63 14.92 -9.09
N ASN A 129 6.74 15.02 -9.81
CA ASN A 129 7.58 16.20 -9.70
C ASN A 129 6.89 17.36 -10.40
N SER A 130 6.84 18.50 -9.73
CA SER A 130 6.34 19.72 -10.36
C SER A 130 7.17 20.02 -11.60
N PRO A 131 6.54 20.44 -12.72
CA PRO A 131 7.28 20.82 -13.91
C PRO A 131 8.31 21.88 -13.54
N LEU A 132 9.55 21.71 -14.03
CA LEU A 132 10.58 22.70 -13.80
C LEU A 132 10.16 24.02 -14.42
N THR A 133 10.02 25.03 -13.58
CA THR A 133 9.77 26.40 -14.01
C THR A 133 10.96 27.28 -13.65
N PHE A 134 11.46 28.04 -14.62
CA PHE A 134 12.38 29.16 -14.37
C PHE A 134 11.68 30.43 -14.84
N ASN A 135 11.46 31.37 -13.92
CA ASN A 135 10.74 32.62 -14.19
C ASN A 135 9.35 32.41 -14.85
N GLY A 136 8.62 31.35 -14.46
CA GLY A 136 7.28 31.06 -14.97
C GLY A 136 7.23 30.46 -16.37
N VAL A 137 8.39 30.12 -16.96
CA VAL A 137 8.49 29.33 -18.19
C VAL A 137 8.76 27.88 -17.81
N GLU A 138 7.87 26.98 -18.23
CA GLU A 138 8.07 25.53 -18.10
C GLU A 138 9.20 25.07 -19.04
N PHE A 139 10.13 24.27 -18.50
CA PHE A 139 11.18 23.65 -19.28
C PHE A 139 10.66 22.38 -19.95
N PRO A 140 11.15 22.05 -21.16
CA PRO A 140 10.90 20.75 -21.76
C PRO A 140 11.36 19.61 -20.83
N ASP A 141 10.79 18.42 -20.98
CA ASP A 141 10.98 17.21 -20.15
C ASP A 141 12.40 16.63 -20.09
N ASP A 142 13.41 17.39 -20.50
CA ASP A 142 14.81 17.01 -20.50
C ASP A 142 15.45 17.19 -19.12
N ASP A 143 16.42 16.34 -18.80
CA ASP A 143 17.23 16.48 -17.59
C ASP A 143 18.17 17.70 -17.75
N ILE A 144 18.03 18.69 -16.86
CA ILE A 144 18.91 19.87 -16.82
C ILE A 144 20.07 19.58 -15.86
N ILE A 145 21.30 19.63 -16.38
CA ILE A 145 22.52 19.53 -15.57
C ILE A 145 23.00 20.95 -15.24
N THR A 146 23.04 21.30 -13.96
CA THR A 146 23.56 22.58 -13.50
C THR A 146 25.09 22.60 -13.58
N LYS A 147 25.69 23.81 -13.60
CA LYS A 147 27.16 23.96 -13.72
C LYS A 147 27.95 23.32 -12.57
N ASP A 148 27.31 23.14 -11.42
CA ASP A 148 27.78 22.47 -10.22
C ASP A 148 27.48 20.96 -10.18
N GLY A 149 26.88 20.42 -11.24
CA GLY A 149 26.63 18.97 -11.40
C GLY A 149 25.33 18.47 -10.77
N GLY A 150 24.46 19.36 -10.29
CA GLY A 150 23.10 19.02 -9.89
C GLY A 150 22.25 18.64 -11.11
N VAL A 151 21.36 17.67 -10.94
CA VAL A 151 20.40 17.27 -11.98
C VAL A 151 19.02 17.73 -11.56
N ILE A 152 18.34 18.47 -12.42
CA ILE A 152 16.95 18.87 -12.24
C ILE A 152 16.13 18.27 -13.37
N SER A 153 15.09 17.50 -13.04
CA SER A 153 14.32 16.68 -13.99
C SER A 153 12.82 16.75 -13.72
N ASN A 154 12.02 16.73 -14.79
CA ASN A 154 10.56 16.65 -14.75
C ASN A 154 10.04 15.22 -14.50
N LYS A 155 10.94 14.23 -14.45
CA LYS A 155 10.59 12.82 -14.28
C LYS A 155 10.10 12.52 -12.88
N LEU A 156 9.15 11.60 -12.74
CA LEU A 156 8.66 11.13 -11.45
C LEU A 156 9.60 10.07 -10.88
N TYR A 157 9.72 9.98 -9.56
CA TYR A 157 10.44 8.91 -8.86
C TYR A 157 9.61 8.28 -7.73
N PRO A 158 9.76 6.98 -7.46
CA PRO A 158 9.30 6.34 -6.24
C PRO A 158 9.99 6.98 -5.05
N GLU A 159 9.21 7.53 -4.13
CA GLU A 159 9.71 8.14 -2.90
C GLU A 159 9.33 7.27 -1.71
N MET A 160 10.31 6.93 -0.88
CA MET A 160 10.07 6.20 0.38
C MET A 160 9.57 7.17 1.45
N ARG A 161 8.44 6.86 2.07
CA ARG A 161 7.89 7.60 3.22
C ARG A 161 8.19 6.92 4.54
#